data_AF-A0A8J0SNS5-F1
#
_entry.id   AF-A0A8J0SNS5-F1
#
_cell.length_a   1.000
_cell.length_b   1.000
_cell.length_c   1.000
_cell.angle_alpha   90.00
_cell.angle_beta   90.00
_cell.angle_gamma   90.00
#
_symmetry.space_group_name_H-M   'P 1'
#
loop_
_entity.id
_entity.type
_entity.pdbx_description
1 polymer ?
#
loop_
_entity_poly.entity_id
_entity_poly.type
_entity_poly.pdbx_seq_one_letter_code
_entity_poly.pdbx_strand_id
1 'polypeptide(L)'
;MTDYDEGGEYDGTQDEPKYLLPAREAEMLLTGGFNLQKDPQRSGDLYTEAAEAAMEAMKGRLANQYYQKAEEAWACMEEKYFWACKKRTKAA
;
A
#
# COMPACT_ATOMS: atom_id res chain seq x y z
N MET A 1 -19.89 5.88 18.48
CA MET A 1 -19.13 7.02 17.94
C MET A 1 -17.68 6.56 18.03
N THR A 2 -16.99 6.38 16.91
CA THR A 2 -15.72 5.66 16.83
C THR A 2 -14.61 6.40 17.57
N ASP A 3 -14.11 5.83 18.66
CA ASP A 3 -12.97 6.31 19.45
C ASP A 3 -11.66 6.20 18.64
N TYR A 4 -11.42 7.18 17.77
CA TYR A 4 -10.13 7.43 17.13
C TYR A 4 -9.45 8.62 17.83
N ASP A 5 -8.95 8.41 19.04
CA ASP A 5 -8.02 9.37 19.67
C ASP A 5 -7.19 8.67 20.75
N GLU A 6 -6.03 8.14 20.37
CA GLU A 6 -4.96 7.90 21.35
C GLU A 6 -3.62 8.07 20.65
N GLY A 7 -3.18 9.33 20.65
CA GLY A 7 -1.94 9.79 20.06
C GLY A 7 -0.70 9.33 20.82
N GLY A 8 0.37 9.17 20.06
CA GLY A 8 1.68 9.72 20.43
C GLY A 8 2.46 9.01 21.52
N GLU A 9 2.93 7.79 21.25
CA GLU A 9 4.19 7.33 21.82
C GLU A 9 5.19 7.11 20.67
N TYR A 10 5.89 8.19 20.31
CA TYR A 10 7.12 8.12 19.53
C TYR A 10 8.26 7.85 20.52
N ASP A 11 8.47 6.58 20.84
CA ASP A 11 9.70 6.13 21.50
C ASP A 11 10.87 6.39 20.55
N GLY A 12 11.84 7.17 21.03
CA GLY A 12 13.02 7.63 20.32
C GLY A 12 14.10 6.56 20.15
N THR A 13 13.73 5.31 19.91
CA THR A 13 14.68 4.24 19.58
C THR A 13 14.83 4.14 18.06
N GLN A 14 15.98 4.65 17.61
CA GLN A 14 16.42 4.75 16.23
C GLN A 14 16.72 3.36 15.67
N ASP A 15 15.75 2.73 15.01
CA ASP A 15 16.02 1.75 13.97
C ASP A 15 15.52 2.34 12.66
N GLU A 16 16.42 2.47 11.69
CA GLU A 16 16.12 3.00 10.36
C GLU A 16 14.90 2.23 9.82
N PRO A 17 13.72 2.86 9.64
CA PRO A 17 12.51 2.06 9.63
C PRO A 17 12.38 1.34 8.29
N LYS A 18 12.71 0.05 8.30
CA LYS A 18 12.77 -0.82 7.11
C LYS A 18 11.44 -0.86 6.33
N TYR A 19 10.33 -0.52 6.98
CA TYR A 19 9.00 -0.42 6.35
C TYR A 19 8.78 0.87 5.53
N LEU A 20 9.57 1.94 5.72
CA LEU A 20 9.37 3.20 5.00
C LEU A 20 9.77 3.10 3.53
N LEU A 21 10.87 2.41 3.23
CA LEU A 21 11.38 2.23 1.87
C LEU A 21 10.36 1.49 0.98
N PRO A 22 9.88 0.28 1.35
CA PRO A 22 8.92 -0.45 0.54
C PRO A 22 7.56 0.25 0.49
N ALA A 23 7.12 0.93 1.55
CA ALA A 23 5.90 1.73 1.52
C ALA A 23 5.97 2.87 0.49
N ARG A 24 7.13 3.53 0.38
CA ARG A 24 7.31 4.63 -0.57
C ARG A 24 7.46 4.14 -2.00
N GLU A 25 8.15 3.01 -2.20
CA GLU A 25 8.24 2.35 -3.50
C GLU A 25 6.85 1.91 -3.99
N ALA A 26 6.06 1.31 -3.09
CA ALA A 26 4.67 0.95 -3.36
C ALA A 26 3.83 2.16 -3.79
N GLU A 27 3.91 3.29 -3.05
CA GLU A 27 3.21 4.53 -3.45
C GLU A 27 3.61 4.99 -4.85
N MET A 28 4.89 4.91 -5.22
CA MET A 28 5.36 5.30 -6.55
C MET A 28 4.81 4.37 -7.65
N LEU A 29 4.77 3.05 -7.40
CA LEU A 29 4.21 2.08 -8.33
C LEU A 29 2.69 2.20 -8.50
N LEU A 30 1.98 2.56 -7.43
CA LEU A 30 0.52 2.75 -7.44
C LEU A 30 0.13 4.07 -8.12
N THR A 31 0.89 5.14 -7.88
CA THR A 31 0.64 6.47 -8.48
C THR A 31 1.13 6.53 -9.92
N GLY A 32 2.25 5.88 -10.23
CA GLY A 32 2.94 5.98 -11.51
C GLY A 32 3.45 7.39 -11.82
N GLY A 33 4.31 7.51 -12.83
CA GLY A 33 4.85 8.80 -13.28
C GLY A 33 6.34 8.74 -13.55
N PHE A 34 6.91 9.80 -14.15
CA PHE A 34 8.36 9.92 -14.42
C PHE A 34 8.99 8.67 -15.10
N ASN A 35 8.40 8.17 -16.19
CA ASN A 35 8.83 6.93 -16.88
C ASN A 35 8.72 5.62 -16.06
N LEU A 36 8.09 5.64 -14.87
CA LEU A 36 7.81 4.45 -14.09
C LEU A 36 6.47 3.81 -14.53
N GLN A 37 6.49 2.53 -14.87
CA GLN A 37 5.28 1.77 -15.15
C GLN A 37 4.50 1.52 -13.87
N LYS A 38 3.18 1.72 -13.93
CA LYS A 38 2.28 1.41 -12.82
C LYS A 38 2.17 -0.09 -12.69
N ASP A 39 2.57 -0.61 -11.54
CA ASP A 39 2.44 -2.02 -11.21
C ASP A 39 1.67 -2.14 -9.88
N PRO A 40 0.32 -2.16 -9.94
CA PRO A 40 -0.51 -2.27 -8.74
C PRO A 40 -0.32 -3.60 -8.01
N GLN A 41 0.10 -4.64 -8.72
CA GLN A 41 0.33 -5.97 -8.14
C GLN A 41 1.57 -5.91 -7.26
N ARG A 42 2.69 -5.46 -7.83
CA ARG A 42 3.95 -5.24 -7.11
C ARG A 42 3.84 -4.19 -6.01
N SER A 43 3.01 -3.16 -6.21
CA SER A 43 2.70 -2.19 -5.16
C SER A 43 2.03 -2.84 -3.94
N GLY A 44 1.09 -3.77 -4.13
CA GLY A 44 0.44 -4.44 -3.00
C GLY A 44 1.39 -5.38 -2.27
N ASP A 45 2.23 -6.13 -3.00
CA ASP A 45 3.28 -6.97 -2.41
C ASP A 45 4.23 -6.14 -1.52
N LEU A 46 4.71 -5.00 -2.02
CA LEU A 46 5.57 -4.09 -1.26
C LEU A 46 4.87 -3.47 -0.04
N TYR A 47 3.57 -3.19 -0.12
CA TYR A 47 2.81 -2.73 1.05
C TYR A 47 2.65 -3.84 2.09
N THR A 48 2.48 -5.10 1.68
CA THR A 48 2.46 -6.22 2.64
C THR A 48 3.80 -6.42 3.31
N GLU A 49 4.91 -6.34 2.57
CA GLU A 49 6.27 -6.38 3.15
C GLU A 49 6.50 -5.20 4.12
N ALA A 50 6.04 -4.00 3.75
CA ALA A 50 6.08 -2.83 4.64
C ALA A 50 5.23 -3.03 5.90
N ALA A 51 4.08 -3.69 5.79
CA ALA A 51 3.22 -4.00 6.92
C ALA A 51 3.88 -5.00 7.88
N GLU A 52 4.49 -6.06 7.36
CA GLU A 52 5.22 -7.06 8.15
C GLU A 52 6.42 -6.42 8.87
N ALA A 53 7.22 -5.60 8.18
CA ALA A 53 8.32 -4.87 8.79
C ALA A 53 7.84 -3.85 9.85
N ALA A 54 6.66 -3.25 9.67
CA ALA A 54 6.05 -2.40 10.68
C ALA A 54 5.53 -3.21 11.88
N MET A 55 5.03 -4.43 11.66
CA MET A 55 4.58 -5.34 12.71
C MET A 55 5.76 -5.84 13.56
N GLU A 56 6.90 -6.16 12.93
CA GLU A 56 8.15 -6.53 13.60
C GLU A 56 8.69 -5.36 14.47
N ALA A 57 8.54 -4.12 13.99
CA ALA A 57 8.84 -2.91 14.76
C ALA A 57 7.79 -2.58 15.84
N MET A 58 6.89 -3.52 16.18
CA MET A 58 5.76 -3.35 17.11
C MET A 58 4.78 -2.21 16.75
N LYS A 59 4.78 -1.75 15.50
CA LYS A 59 3.85 -0.74 14.98
C LYS A 59 2.63 -1.38 14.32
N GLY A 60 1.88 -2.19 15.08
CA GLY A 60 0.68 -2.88 14.58
C GLY A 60 -0.38 -1.96 13.96
N ARG A 61 -0.53 -0.74 14.49
CA ARG A 61 -1.42 0.29 13.90
C ARG A 61 -0.95 0.76 12.52
N LEU A 62 0.36 0.83 12.30
CA LEU A 62 0.94 1.20 11.01
C LEU A 62 0.89 0.04 10.02
N ALA A 63 1.12 -1.19 10.50
CA ALA A 63 0.96 -2.42 9.72
C ALA A 63 -0.46 -2.56 9.15
N ASN A 64 -1.49 -2.37 9.98
CA ASN A 64 -2.89 -2.42 9.51
C ASN A 64 -3.19 -1.37 8.43
N GLN A 65 -2.63 -0.16 8.53
CA GLN A 65 -2.78 0.86 7.48
C GLN A 65 -2.14 0.44 6.17
N TYR A 66 -0.97 -0.21 6.21
CA TYR A 66 -0.31 -0.71 5.01
C TYR A 66 -1.03 -1.91 4.40
N TYR A 67 -1.58 -2.83 5.22
CA TYR A 67 -2.44 -3.91 4.71
C TYR A 67 -3.67 -3.36 4.00
N GLN A 68 -4.33 -2.36 4.57
CA GLN A 68 -5.49 -1.73 3.94
C GLN A 68 -5.12 -1.08 2.59
N LYS A 69 -3.99 -0.36 2.53
CA LYS A 69 -3.47 0.20 1.28
C LYS A 69 -3.11 -0.87 0.25
N ALA A 70 -2.60 -2.03 0.68
CA ALA A 70 -2.31 -3.16 -0.21
C ALA A 70 -3.58 -3.70 -0.85
N GLU A 71 -4.64 -3.89 -0.05
CA GLU A 71 -5.95 -4.31 -0.56
C GLU A 71 -6.55 -3.29 -1.52
N GLU A 72 -6.44 -1.99 -1.21
CA GLU A 72 -6.89 -0.93 -2.13
C GLU A 72 -6.10 -0.93 -3.44
N ALA A 73 -4.79 -1.20 -3.40
CA ALA A 73 -3.94 -1.33 -4.59
C ALA A 73 -4.39 -2.48 -5.49
N TRP A 74 -4.64 -3.66 -4.89
CA TRP A 74 -5.12 -4.84 -5.60
C TRP A 74 -6.56 -4.69 -6.09
N ALA A 75 -7.45 -4.08 -5.30
CA ALA A 75 -8.82 -3.81 -5.73
C ALA A 75 -8.87 -2.82 -6.90
N CYS A 76 -8.02 -1.79 -6.88
CA CYS A 76 -7.90 -0.85 -7.99
C CYS A 76 -7.35 -1.52 -9.28
N MET A 77 -6.58 -2.60 -9.14
CA MET A 77 -6.16 -3.46 -10.25
C MET A 77 -7.39 -4.15 -10.84
N GLU A 78 -8.13 -4.91 -10.03
CA GLU A 78 -9.29 -5.68 -10.48
C GLU A 78 -10.33 -4.79 -11.17
N GLU A 79 -10.63 -3.60 -10.63
CA GLU A 79 -11.57 -2.67 -11.24
C GLU A 79 -11.10 -2.13 -12.60
N LYS A 80 -9.81 -1.77 -12.72
CA LYS A 80 -9.22 -1.28 -13.99
C LYS A 80 -9.18 -2.36 -15.06
N TYR A 81 -8.77 -3.58 -14.70
CA TYR A 81 -8.74 -4.71 -15.64
C TYR A 81 -10.16 -5.13 -16.03
N PHE A 82 -11.11 -5.11 -15.10
CA PHE A 82 -12.52 -5.37 -15.38
C PHE A 82 -13.11 -4.34 -16.35
N TRP A 83 -12.88 -3.05 -16.12
CA TRP A 83 -13.34 -2.00 -17.02
C TRP A 83 -12.63 -2.02 -18.37
N ALA A 84 -11.33 -2.30 -18.41
CA ALA A 84 -10.57 -2.44 -19.66
C ALA A 84 -11.07 -3.63 -20.50
N CYS A 85 -11.34 -4.77 -19.87
CA CYS A 85 -11.91 -5.96 -20.51
C CYS A 85 -13.32 -5.66 -21.03
N LYS A 86 -14.18 -5.05 -20.19
CA LYS A 86 -15.55 -4.67 -20.57
C LYS A 86 -15.61 -3.63 -21.70
N LYS A 87 -14.63 -2.72 -21.77
CA LYS A 87 -14.50 -1.78 -22.91
C LYS A 87 -14.12 -2.50 -24.19
N ARG A 88 -13.21 -3.49 -24.14
CA ARG A 88 -12.83 -4.30 -25.32
C ARG A 88 -13.98 -5.14 -25.85
N THR A 89 -14.80 -5.73 -24.99
CA THR A 89 -15.93 -6.57 -25.43
C THR A 89 -17.15 -5.79 -25.94
N LYS A 90 -17.29 -4.50 -25.59
CA LYS A 90 -18.33 -3.62 -26.16
C LYS A 90 -17.95 -2.94 -27.49
N ALA A 91 -16.69 -3.07 -27.92
CA ALA A 91 -16.17 -2.46 -29.14
C ALA A 91 -16.02 -3.46 -30.31
N ALA A 92 -16.45 -4.71 -30.12
CA ALA A 92 -16.50 -5.77 -31.13
C ALA A 92 -17.95 -6.19 -31.38
#